data_AF-A0A4R5FEZ0-F1
#
_entry.id   AF-A0A4R5FEZ0-F1
#
_cell.length_a   1.000
_cell.length_b   1.000
_cell.length_c   1.000
_cell.angle_alpha   90.00
_cell.angle_beta   90.00
_cell.angle_gamma   90.00
#
_symmetry.space_group_name_H-M   'P 1'
#
loop_
_entity.id
_entity.type
_entity.pdbx_description
1 polymer ?
#
loop_
_entity_poly.entity_id
_entity_poly.type
_entity_poly.pdbx_seq_one_letter_code
_entity_poly.pdbx_strand_id
1 'polypeptide(L)' 'MKKLIYPINGINYILFEIELPLKFAKNFETRIKVVDGIIQQTKYIEKFWNRNVSIKCLIPEINMAKFKDL' A
#
# COMPACT_ATOMS: atom_id res chain seq x y z
N MET A 1 -3.74 -14.86 -8.87
CA MET A 1 -3.47 -13.41 -8.70
C MET A 1 -2.55 -12.96 -9.84
N LYS A 2 -2.99 -12.06 -10.72
CA LYS A 2 -2.10 -11.46 -11.72
C LYS A 2 -1.26 -10.39 -11.02
N LYS A 3 0.05 -10.60 -10.92
CA LYS A 3 1.00 -9.63 -10.37
C LYS A 3 1.11 -8.49 -11.38
N LEU A 4 0.47 -7.35 -11.11
CA LEU A 4 0.60 -6.16 -11.94
C LEU A 4 1.94 -5.49 -11.57
N ILE A 5 2.95 -5.73 -12.40
CA ILE A 5 4.27 -5.11 -12.28
C ILE A 5 4.28 -3.84 -13.15
N TYR A 6 4.62 -2.71 -12.53
CA TYR A 6 4.71 -1.40 -13.18
C TYR A 6 6.18 -0.96 -13.21
N PRO A 7 6.83 -0.95 -14.39
CA PRO A 7 8.16 -0.38 -14.52
C PRO A 7 8.07 1.15 -14.52
N ILE A 8 8.65 1.80 -13.51
CA ILE A 8 8.72 3.27 -13.38
C ILE A 8 10.19 3.63 -13.18
N ASN A 9 10.77 4.43 -14.09
CA ASN A 9 12.18 4.86 -14.04
C ASN A 9 13.18 3.68 -13.88
N GLY A 10 12.90 2.53 -14.49
CA GLY A 10 13.75 1.34 -14.41
C GLY A 10 13.59 0.51 -13.13
N ILE A 11 12.69 0.90 -12.22
CA ILE A 11 12.36 0.14 -11.02
C ILE A 11 11.01 -0.55 -11.23
N ASN A 12 10.95 -1.85 -10.97
CA ASN A 12 9.70 -2.62 -10.99
C ASN A 12 8.94 -2.38 -9.70
N TYR A 13 7.73 -1.86 -9.81
CA TYR A 13 6.80 -1.70 -8.69
C TYR A 13 5.68 -2.73 -8.77
N ILE A 14 5.24 -3.20 -7.62
CA ILE A 14 4.08 -4.07 -7.48
C ILE A 14 2.93 -3.24 -6.93
N LEU A 15 1.79 -3.29 -7.61
CA LEU A 15 0.58 -2.64 -7.14
C LEU A 15 -0.12 -3.46 -6.07
N PHE A 16 -0.40 -2.81 -4.95
CA PHE A 16 -1.19 -3.32 -3.85
C PHE A 16 -2.39 -2.42 -3.59
N GLU A 17 -3.49 -3.04 -3.20
CA GLU A 17 -4.64 -2.36 -2.66
C GLU A 17 -5.09 -3.15 -1.43
N ILE A 18 -5.28 -2.45 -0.31
CA ILE A 18 -5.68 -3.05 0.95
C ILE A 18 -6.74 -2.21 1.63
N GLU A 19 -7.76 -2.88 2.16
CA GLU A 19 -8.74 -2.27 3.05
C GLU A 19 -8.40 -2.60 4.50
N LEU A 20 -8.33 -1.58 5.35
CA LEU A 20 -8.01 -1.74 6.75
C LEU A 20 -8.73 -0.69 7.63
N PRO A 21 -8.94 -0.98 8.93
CA PRO A 21 -9.53 -0.02 9.85
C PRO A 21 -8.72 1.29 9.94
N LEU A 22 -9.40 2.44 9.98
CA LEU A 22 -8.78 3.77 9.97
C LEU A 22 -7.67 3.93 11.03
N LYS A 23 -7.80 3.30 12.20
CA LYS A 23 -6.80 3.31 13.27
C LYS A 23 -5.43 2.77 12.85
N PHE A 24 -5.36 1.90 11.84
CA PHE A 24 -4.13 1.32 11.32
C PHE A 24 -3.58 2.03 10.08
N ALA A 25 -4.35 2.94 9.48
CA ALA A 25 -4.01 3.65 8.25
C ALA A 25 -2.66 4.34 8.34
N LYS A 26 -2.47 5.15 9.39
CA LYS A 26 -1.24 5.91 9.58
C LYS A 26 -0.01 5.01 9.71
N ASN A 27 -0.11 3.89 10.44
CA ASN A 27 0.98 2.93 10.57
C ASN A 27 1.30 2.26 9.23
N PHE A 28 0.26 1.87 8.47
CA PHE A 28 0.44 1.28 7.16
C PHE A 28 1.09 2.25 6.15
N GLU A 29 0.66 3.51 6.12
CA GLU A 29 1.29 4.56 5.30
C GLU A 29 2.77 4.78 5.66
N THR A 30 3.10 4.77 6.95
CA THR A 30 4.50 4.84 7.40
C THR A 30 5.32 3.66 6.89
N ARG A 31 4.79 2.43 6.99
CA ARG A 31 5.47 1.22 6.48
C ARG A 31 5.72 1.29 4.98
N ILE A 32 4.74 1.78 4.20
CA ILE A 32 4.90 2.01 2.76
C ILE A 32 6.08 2.95 2.50
N LYS A 33 6.16 4.07 3.24
CA LYS A 33 7.26 5.04 3.07
C LYS A 33 8.63 4.47 3.45
N VAL A 34 8.71 3.64 4.49
CA VAL A 34 9.97 2.99 4.93
C VAL A 34 10.55 2.07 3.85
N VAL A 35 9.71 1.51 2.99
CA VAL A 35 10.14 0.60 1.89
C VAL A 35 10.23 1.30 0.53
N ASP A 36 10.31 2.63 0.52
CA ASP A 36 10.31 3.47 -0.69
C ASP A 36 9.07 3.26 -1.57
N GLY A 37 7.95 2.89 -0.94
CA GLY A 37 6.68 2.72 -1.60
C GLY A 37 5.97 4.05 -1.89
N ILE A 38 5.15 4.05 -2.94
CA ILE A 38 4.40 5.21 -3.40
C ILE A 38 2.91 4.99 -3.12
N ILE A 39 2.30 5.85 -2.31
CA ILE A 39 0.85 5.86 -2.13
C ILE A 39 0.23 6.52 -3.36
N GLN A 40 -0.63 5.78 -4.06
CA GLN A 40 -1.34 6.26 -5.24
C GLN A 40 -2.68 6.89 -4.86
N GLN A 41 -3.41 6.25 -3.94
CA GLN A 41 -4.73 6.69 -3.54
C GLN A 41 -5.06 6.22 -2.12
N THR A 42 -5.72 7.08 -1.36
CA THR A 42 -6.34 6.76 -0.05
C THR A 42 -7.82 7.08 -0.14
N LYS A 43 -8.69 6.07 0.02
CA LYS A 43 -10.15 6.20 -0.08
C LYS A 43 -10.79 5.84 1.26
N TYR A 44 -11.45 6.81 1.88
CA TYR A 44 -12.21 6.59 3.11
C TYR A 44 -13.52 5.87 2.79
N ILE A 45 -13.76 4.76 3.48
CA ILE A 45 -14.97 3.96 3.37
C ILE A 45 -15.74 4.13 4.68
N GLU A 46 -16.66 5.08 4.69
CA GLU A 46 -17.57 5.27 5.81
C GLU A 46 -18.77 4.33 5.68
N LYS A 47 -18.82 3.32 6.55
CA LYS A 47 -20.05 2.57 6.84
C LYS A 47 -20.49 2.97 8.25
N PHE A 48 -21.80 3.05 8.50
CA PHE A 48 -22.41 3.53 9.77
C PHE A 48 -21.73 3.05 11.06
N TRP A 49 -21.09 1.88 11.06
CA TRP A 49 -20.41 1.28 12.21
C TRP A 49 -18.90 1.06 12.02
N ASN A 50 -18.37 1.22 10.80
CA ASN A 50 -16.97 0.91 10.48
C ASN A 50 -16.34 2.05 9.67
N ARG A 51 -15.29 2.65 10.25
CA ARG A 51 -14.38 3.56 9.57
C ARG A 51 -13.23 2.76 8.99
N ASN A 52 -13.36 2.33 7.74
CA ASN A 52 -12.29 1.68 7.01
C ASN A 52 -11.67 2.65 6.00
N VAL A 53 -10.46 2.34 5.57
CA VAL A 53 -9.78 3.03 4.49
C VAL A 53 -9.27 1.99 3.49
N SER A 54 -9.44 2.24 2.20
CA SER A 54 -8.72 1.54 1.14
C SER A 54 -7.48 2.35 0.78
N ILE A 55 -6.31 1.73 0.82
CA ILE A 55 -5.05 2.34 0.44
C ILE A 55 -4.50 1.56 -0.76
N LYS A 56 -4.30 2.28 -1.87
CA LYS A 56 -3.66 1.79 -3.08
C LYS A 56 -2.24 2.31 -3.14
N CYS A 57 -1.27 1.41 -3.24
CA CYS A 57 0.15 1.76 -3.24
C CYS A 57 0.97 0.92 -4.22
N LEU A 58 2.13 1.43 -4.57
CA LEU A 58 3.15 0.77 -5.37
C LEU A 58 4.35 0.49 -4.47
N ILE A 59 4.78 -0.76 -4.37
CA ILE A 59 5.95 -1.15 -3.59
C ILE A 59 7.06 -1.60 -4.55
N PRO A 60 8.29 -1.08 -4.45
CA PRO A 60 9.42 -1.57 -5.23
C PRO A 60 9.62 -3.07 -4.99
N GLU A 61 9.73 -3.85 -6.05
CA GLU A 61 9.95 -5.30 -5.95
C GLU A 61 11.20 -5.64 -5.13
N ILE A 62 12.26 -4.82 -5.26
CA ILE A 62 13.51 -4.96 -4.49
C ILE A 62 13.32 -4.86 -2.97
N ASN A 63 12.32 -4.09 -2.51
CA ASN A 63 12.03 -3.88 -1.09
C ASN A 63 10.87 -4.75 -0.60
N MET A 64 10.31 -5.63 -1.44
CA MET A 64 9.14 -6.44 -1.10
C MET A 64 9.38 -7.38 0.09
N ALA A 65 10.59 -7.93 0.22
CA ALA A 65 10.96 -8.77 1.36
C ALA A 65 10.83 -7.99 2.69
N LYS A 66 11.36 -6.76 2.73
CA LYS A 66 11.26 -5.87 3.90
C LYS A 66 9.82 -5.50 4.22
N PHE A 67 8.97 -5.32 3.20
CA PHE A 67 7.56 -5.01 3.40
C PHE A 67 6.77 -6.17 4.04
N LYS A 68 7.15 -7.42 3.77
CA LYS A 68 6.49 -8.60 4.34
C LYS A 68 6.83 -8.81 5.82
N ASP A 69 8.04 -8.44 6.23
CA ASP A 69 8.55 -8.65 7.60
C ASP A 69 8.17 -7.52 8.58
N LEU A 70 7.62 -6.40 8.09
CA LEU A 70 7.12 -5.27 8.86
C LEU A 70 5.68 -5.50 9.35
#